data_AF-A0A529HNL1-F1
#
_entry.id   AF-A0A529HNL1-F1
#
_cell.length_a   1.000
_cell.length_b   1.000
_cell.length_c   1.000
_cell.angle_alpha   90.00
_cell.angle_beta   90.00
_cell.angle_gamma   90.00
#
_symmetry.space_group_name_H-M   'P 1'
#
loop_
_entity.id
_entity.type
_entity.pdbx_description
1 polymer ?
#
loop_
_entity_poly.entity_id
_entity_poly.type
_entity_poly.pdbx_seq_one_letter_code
_entity_poly.pdbx_strand_id
1 'polypeptide(L)'
;VWLPLFFVDYRRFTWKLSNAWLPILFATYVCLSVFWSQAAGISARAAVQYSSHIVCAYIAARTISVRTLVLGSLIGIFVVLLYSLKVNAYALDIMDGTFNFVGAFASKNQVGFFSSFGIFLSFVFLMFYRRNWLSFFWTAPIILMSAYM
;
A
#
# COMPACT_ATOMS: atom_id res chain seq x y z
N VAL A 1 2.00 -13.08 5.25
CA VAL A 1 3.11 -13.64 6.05
C VAL A 1 4.25 -13.98 5.09
N TRP A 2 5.26 -13.12 4.98
CA TRP A 2 6.37 -13.25 4.00
C TRP A 2 7.71 -13.62 4.66
N LEU A 3 7.77 -13.53 5.99
CA LEU A 3 8.93 -13.85 6.82
C LEU A 3 9.52 -15.26 6.59
N PRO A 4 8.71 -16.32 6.34
CA PRO A 4 9.25 -17.66 6.07
C PRO A 4 10.09 -17.76 4.79
N LEU A 5 9.83 -16.92 3.78
CA LEU A 5 10.58 -16.95 2.51
C LEU A 5 12.04 -16.52 2.67
N PHE A 6 12.36 -15.77 3.73
CA PHE A 6 13.74 -15.40 4.04
C PHE A 6 14.59 -16.62 4.40
N PHE A 7 13.99 -17.61 5.06
CA PHE A 7 14.69 -18.84 5.48
C PHE A 7 14.91 -19.83 4.33
N VAL A 8 14.13 -19.72 3.25
CA VAL A 8 14.21 -20.66 2.11
C VAL A 8 15.34 -20.27 1.14
N ASP A 9 15.57 -18.98 0.87
CA ASP A 9 16.44 -18.54 -0.24
C ASP A 9 17.37 -17.34 0.08
N TYR A 10 18.03 -17.34 1.25
CA TYR A 10 18.85 -16.21 1.75
C TYR A 10 19.91 -15.66 0.75
N ARG A 11 20.50 -16.53 -0.10
CA ARG A 11 21.53 -16.14 -1.09
C ARG A 11 20.99 -15.22 -2.19
N ARG A 12 19.75 -15.42 -2.61
CA ARG A 12 19.15 -14.63 -3.70
C ARG A 12 18.81 -13.21 -3.25
N PHE A 13 18.52 -13.02 -1.97
CA PHE A 13 18.16 -11.73 -1.38
C PHE A 13 19.37 -10.85 -1.04
N THR A 14 20.48 -11.47 -0.61
CA THR A 14 21.69 -10.78 -0.15
C THR A 14 22.60 -10.30 -1.30
N TRP A 15 22.58 -10.98 -2.46
CA TRP A 15 23.48 -10.72 -3.59
C TRP A 15 23.37 -9.31 -4.21
N LYS A 16 22.25 -8.61 -4.06
CA LYS A 16 22.04 -7.24 -4.58
C LYS A 16 21.52 -6.26 -3.52
N LEU A 17 21.87 -6.46 -2.26
CA LEU A 17 21.44 -5.58 -1.17
C LEU A 17 21.94 -4.13 -1.35
N SER A 18 23.08 -3.94 -2.02
CA SER A 18 23.62 -2.60 -2.33
C SER A 18 22.65 -1.73 -3.14
N ASN A 19 21.80 -2.35 -3.95
CA ASN A 19 20.82 -1.60 -4.76
C ASN A 19 19.63 -1.11 -3.92
N ALA A 20 19.48 -1.58 -2.68
CA ALA A 20 18.46 -1.16 -1.73
C ALA A 20 18.99 -0.16 -0.70
N TRP A 21 20.07 0.56 -1.02
CA TRP A 21 20.72 1.52 -0.12
C TRP A 21 19.76 2.58 0.42
N LEU A 22 18.84 3.09 -0.42
CA LEU A 22 17.92 4.16 -0.06
C LEU A 22 16.88 3.71 1.00
N PRO A 23 16.13 2.60 0.82
CA PRO A 23 15.28 2.05 1.89
C PRO A 23 16.05 1.76 3.18
N ILE A 24 17.28 1.26 3.09
CA ILE A 24 18.12 0.93 4.25
C ILE A 24 18.53 2.21 5.00
N LEU A 25 18.89 3.28 4.29
CA LEU A 25 19.17 4.58 4.90
C LEU A 25 17.95 5.12 5.63
N PHE A 26 16.76 5.05 5.02
CA PHE A 26 15.53 5.48 5.68
C PHE A 26 15.22 4.67 6.93
N ALA A 27 15.35 3.34 6.87
CA ALA A 27 15.17 2.49 8.05
C ALA A 27 16.15 2.86 9.16
N THR A 28 17.42 3.08 8.81
CA THR A 28 18.48 3.46 9.76
C THR A 28 18.18 4.81 10.39
N TYR A 29 17.78 5.80 9.58
CA TYR A 29 17.40 7.12 10.06
C TYR A 29 16.23 7.06 11.05
N VAL A 30 15.17 6.29 10.74
CA VAL A 30 14.02 6.13 11.63
C VAL A 30 14.42 5.42 12.93
N CYS A 31 15.30 4.42 12.89
CA CYS A 31 15.83 3.79 14.10
C CYS A 31 16.66 4.76 14.95
N LEU A 32 17.50 5.59 14.32
CA LEU A 32 18.30 6.59 15.03
C LEU A 32 17.41 7.70 15.62
N SER A 33 16.24 7.97 15.03
CA SER A 33 15.31 8.99 15.54
C SER A 33 14.84 8.79 16.97
N VAL A 34 15.00 7.58 17.51
CA VAL A 34 14.71 7.27 18.92
C VAL A 34 15.59 8.08 19.88
N PHE A 35 16.83 8.40 19.51
CA PHE A 35 17.79 9.05 20.41
C PHE A 35 17.52 10.54 20.65
N TRP A 36 16.88 11.24 19.72
CA TRP A 36 16.56 12.66 19.84
C TRP A 36 15.05 12.93 19.95
N SER A 37 14.23 11.88 19.99
CA SER A 37 12.77 12.00 20.08
C SER A 37 12.31 12.31 21.51
N GLN A 38 11.38 13.25 21.62
CA GLN A 38 10.67 13.57 22.87
C GLN A 38 9.83 12.39 23.39
N ALA A 39 9.43 11.47 22.50
CA ALA A 39 8.63 10.29 22.82
C ALA A 39 9.34 9.01 22.37
N ALA A 40 10.50 8.72 22.97
CA ALA A 40 11.38 7.62 22.58
C ALA A 40 10.65 6.25 22.48
N GLY A 41 9.70 5.95 23.37
CA GLY A 41 8.93 4.70 23.32
C GLY A 41 8.04 4.56 22.09
N ILE A 42 7.38 5.64 21.67
CA ILE A 42 6.52 5.65 20.46
C ILE A 42 7.40 5.56 19.22
N SER A 43 8.50 6.32 19.19
CA SER A 43 9.48 6.28 18.10
C SER A 43 10.11 4.91 17.95
N ALA A 44 10.44 4.21 19.04
CA ALA A 44 11.00 2.86 18.99
C ALA A 44 10.01 1.85 18.40
N ARG A 45 8.73 1.89 18.82
CA ARG A 45 7.68 1.04 18.25
C ARG A 45 7.50 1.33 16.75
N ALA A 46 7.41 2.61 16.38
CA ALA A 46 7.26 3.02 14.99
C ALA A 46 8.47 2.58 14.14
N ALA A 47 9.68 2.68 14.69
CA ALA A 47 10.90 2.24 14.02
C ALA A 47 10.89 0.74 13.71
N VAL A 48 10.52 -0.10 14.70
CA VAL A 48 10.42 -1.55 14.50
C VAL A 48 9.31 -1.91 13.50
N GLN A 49 8.17 -1.21 13.55
CA GLN A 49 7.09 -1.42 12.58
C GLN A 49 7.53 -1.05 11.16
N TYR A 50 8.18 0.10 11.00
CA TYR A 50 8.66 0.58 9.72
C TYR A 50 9.77 -0.29 9.14
N SER A 51 10.74 -0.71 9.96
CA SER A 51 11.82 -1.60 9.53
C SER A 51 11.27 -2.96 9.08
N SER A 52 10.31 -3.52 9.83
CA SER A 52 9.65 -4.77 9.48
C SER A 52 8.88 -4.64 8.16
N HIS A 53 8.22 -3.49 7.95
CA HIS A 53 7.51 -3.20 6.71
C HIS A 53 8.45 -3.10 5.51
N ILE A 54 9.60 -2.42 5.65
CA ILE A 54 10.63 -2.34 4.59
C ILE A 54 11.14 -3.73 4.23
N VAL A 55 11.46 -4.56 5.22
CA VAL A 55 11.91 -5.94 4.98
C VAL A 55 10.85 -6.73 4.22
N CYS A 56 9.60 -6.65 4.63
CA CYS A 56 8.48 -7.31 3.97
C CYS A 56 8.30 -6.83 2.52
N ALA A 57 8.33 -5.52 2.29
CA ALA A 57 8.19 -4.93 0.97
C ALA A 57 9.36 -5.32 0.05
N TYR A 58 10.59 -5.36 0.57
CA TYR A 58 11.77 -5.78 -0.18
C TYR A 58 11.67 -7.25 -0.61
N ILE A 59 11.22 -8.14 0.29
CA ILE A 59 10.99 -9.55 -0.03
C ILE A 59 9.93 -9.66 -1.13
N ALA A 60 8.78 -9.02 -0.95
CA ALA A 60 7.69 -9.05 -1.92
C ALA A 60 8.14 -8.56 -3.31
N ALA A 61 8.92 -7.48 -3.38
CA ALA A 61 9.45 -6.94 -4.63
C ALA A 61 10.43 -7.89 -5.35
N ARG A 62 11.07 -8.82 -4.62
CA ARG A 62 12.02 -9.80 -5.18
C ARG A 62 11.33 -11.11 -5.57
N THR A 63 10.21 -11.45 -4.95
CA THR A 63 9.49 -12.71 -5.20
C THR A 63 8.35 -12.57 -6.20
N ILE A 64 7.74 -11.39 -6.29
CA ILE A 64 6.54 -11.13 -7.08
C ILE A 64 6.91 -10.40 -8.38
N SER A 65 6.35 -10.83 -9.51
CA SER A 65 6.49 -10.09 -10.77
C SER A 65 5.65 -8.82 -10.75
N VAL A 66 6.07 -7.75 -11.44
CA VAL A 66 5.29 -6.50 -11.50
C VAL A 66 3.85 -6.74 -11.95
N ARG A 67 3.63 -7.68 -12.88
CA ARG A 67 2.28 -8.08 -13.32
C ARG A 67 1.43 -8.64 -12.19
N THR A 68 1.99 -9.54 -11.39
CA THR A 68 1.26 -10.17 -10.27
C THR A 68 1.03 -9.18 -9.13
N LEU A 69 1.95 -8.24 -8.92
CA LEU A 69 1.77 -7.13 -7.98
C LEU A 69 0.61 -6.22 -8.40
N VAL A 70 0.55 -5.80 -9.67
CA VAL A 70 -0.54 -4.93 -10.19
C VAL A 70 -1.89 -5.64 -10.10
N LEU A 71 -1.99 -6.89 -10.54
CA LEU A 71 -3.22 -7.68 -10.46
C LEU A 71 -3.68 -7.88 -9.01
N GLY A 72 -2.77 -8.29 -8.12
CA GLY A 72 -3.08 -8.49 -6.70
C GLY A 72 -3.52 -7.19 -6.02
N SER A 73 -2.87 -6.08 -6.37
CA SER A 73 -3.21 -4.76 -5.83
C SER A 73 -4.60 -4.30 -6.32
N LEU A 74 -4.94 -4.50 -7.59
CA LEU A 74 -6.27 -4.18 -8.11
C LEU A 74 -7.38 -4.97 -7.41
N ILE A 75 -7.18 -6.28 -7.23
CA ILE A 75 -8.13 -7.13 -6.49
C ILE A 75 -8.26 -6.66 -5.04
N GLY A 76 -7.13 -6.36 -4.38
CA GLY A 76 -7.12 -5.86 -3.01
C GLY A 76 -7.86 -4.53 -2.87
N ILE A 77 -7.60 -3.58 -3.76
CA ILE A 77 -8.27 -2.27 -3.77
C ILE A 77 -9.77 -2.45 -4.00
N PHE A 78 -10.18 -3.30 -4.94
CA PHE A 78 -11.59 -3.59 -5.17
C PHE A 78 -12.29 -4.09 -3.90
N VAL A 79 -11.68 -5.04 -3.18
CA VAL A 79 -12.21 -5.56 -1.91
C VAL A 79 -12.27 -4.47 -0.83
N VAL A 80 -11.23 -3.63 -0.73
CA VAL A 80 -11.19 -2.52 0.23
C VAL A 80 -12.29 -1.50 -0.05
N LEU A 81 -12.51 -1.14 -1.32
CA LEU A 81 -13.59 -0.20 -1.70
C LEU A 81 -14.97 -0.79 -1.39
N LEU A 82 -15.21 -2.06 -1.72
CA LEU A 82 -16.47 -2.74 -1.37
C LEU A 82 -16.69 -2.80 0.14
N TYR A 83 -15.63 -3.10 0.90
CA TYR A 83 -15.71 -3.13 2.36
C TYR A 83 -16.00 -1.74 2.93
N SER A 84 -15.38 -0.69 2.39
CA SER A 84 -15.66 0.69 2.78
C SER A 84 -17.11 1.08 2.51
N LEU A 85 -17.69 0.70 1.36
CA LEU A 85 -19.12 0.91 1.07
C LEU A 85 -20.01 0.19 2.08
N LYS A 86 -19.64 -1.04 2.45
CA LYS A 86 -20.41 -1.83 3.43
C LYS A 86 -20.39 -1.17 4.81
N VAL A 87 -19.25 -0.65 5.26
CA VAL A 87 -19.14 0.03 6.56
C VAL A 87 -19.96 1.32 6.58
N ASN A 88 -20.01 2.03 5.46
CA ASN A 88 -20.84 3.23 5.26
C ASN A 88 -20.70 4.28 6.37
N ALA A 89 -19.48 4.46 6.90
CA ALA A 89 -19.22 5.42 7.96
C ALA A 89 -18.93 6.82 7.39
N TYR A 90 -19.50 7.82 8.05
CA TYR A 90 -19.27 9.24 7.78
C TYR A 90 -18.73 9.90 9.05
N ALA A 91 -17.77 10.81 8.88
CA ALA A 91 -17.26 11.62 9.97
C ALA A 91 -17.49 13.10 9.67
N LEU A 92 -17.76 13.85 10.73
CA LEU A 92 -17.85 15.30 10.67
C LEU A 92 -16.47 15.86 10.39
N ASP A 93 -16.34 16.65 9.32
CA ASP A 93 -15.18 17.46 9.08
C ASP A 93 -15.30 18.75 9.90
N ILE A 94 -14.40 18.92 10.88
CA ILE A 94 -14.42 20.06 11.80
C ILE A 94 -14.09 21.37 11.08
N MET A 95 -13.41 21.30 9.92
CA MET A 95 -13.02 22.49 9.16
C MET A 95 -14.16 23.05 8.31
N ASP A 96 -14.96 22.16 7.69
CA ASP A 96 -16.03 22.56 6.77
C ASP A 96 -17.44 22.38 7.36
N GLY A 97 -17.57 21.74 8.53
CA GLY A 97 -18.85 21.45 9.19
C GLY A 97 -19.72 20.42 8.46
N THR A 98 -19.20 19.80 7.40
CA THR A 98 -19.89 18.81 6.57
C THR A 98 -19.55 17.39 6.98
N PHE A 99 -20.43 16.43 6.66
CA PHE A 99 -20.15 15.01 6.85
C PHE A 99 -19.52 14.43 5.59
N ASN A 100 -18.29 13.93 5.72
CA ASN A 100 -17.57 13.30 4.61
C ASN A 100 -17.57 11.78 4.76
N PHE A 101 -17.57 11.08 3.64
CA PHE A 101 -17.45 9.63 3.62
C PHE A 101 -16.05 9.20 4.04
N VAL A 102 -15.99 8.27 4.99
CA VAL A 102 -14.73 7.76 5.55
C VAL A 102 -14.66 6.24 5.42
N GLY A 103 -15.80 5.58 5.19
CA GLY A 103 -15.87 4.16 4.89
C GLY A 103 -15.26 3.31 5.99
N ALA A 104 -14.44 2.34 5.62
CA ALA A 104 -13.76 1.46 6.57
C ALA A 104 -12.57 2.10 7.28
N PHE A 105 -12.14 3.27 6.82
CA PHE A 105 -11.03 4.00 7.40
C PHE A 105 -11.57 5.10 8.33
N ALA A 106 -10.72 5.63 9.20
CA ALA A 106 -11.08 6.76 10.06
C ALA A 106 -10.71 8.13 9.42
N SER A 107 -10.22 8.13 8.17
CA SER A 107 -9.82 9.34 7.46
C SER A 107 -10.24 9.36 5.98
N LYS A 108 -10.84 10.49 5.54
CA LYS A 108 -11.22 10.76 4.14
C LYS A 108 -10.02 10.60 3.19
N ASN A 109 -8.84 11.04 3.63
CA ASN A 109 -7.62 11.00 2.82
C ASN A 109 -7.12 9.57 2.59
N GLN A 110 -7.38 8.65 3.53
CA GLN A 110 -6.99 7.26 3.38
C GLN A 110 -7.84 6.56 2.32
N VAL A 111 -9.16 6.79 2.34
CA VAL A 111 -10.07 6.25 1.33
C VAL A 111 -9.70 6.82 -0.04
N GLY A 112 -9.55 8.14 -0.14
CA GLY A 112 -9.16 8.81 -1.38
C GLY A 112 -7.80 8.35 -1.93
N PHE A 113 -6.85 7.99 -1.06
CA PHE A 113 -5.59 7.38 -1.47
C PHE A 113 -5.82 6.02 -2.15
N PHE A 114 -6.62 5.13 -1.56
CA PHE A 114 -6.94 3.83 -2.16
C PHE A 114 -7.71 3.97 -3.48
N SER A 115 -8.66 4.90 -3.56
CA SER A 115 -9.38 5.22 -4.80
C SER A 115 -8.44 5.70 -5.90
N SER A 116 -7.61 6.70 -5.61
CA SER A 116 -6.66 7.27 -6.57
C SER A 116 -5.63 6.24 -7.02
N PHE A 117 -5.15 5.42 -6.10
CA PHE A 117 -4.21 4.34 -6.39
C PHE A 117 -4.86 3.23 -7.25
N GLY A 118 -6.14 2.95 -7.04
CA GLY A 118 -6.94 2.04 -7.86
C GLY A 118 -7.05 2.51 -9.31
N ILE A 119 -7.33 3.80 -9.53
CA ILE A 119 -7.37 4.41 -10.85
C ILE A 119 -6.00 4.32 -11.51
N PHE A 120 -4.95 4.73 -10.81
CA PHE A 120 -3.58 4.70 -11.31
C PHE A 120 -3.16 3.28 -11.75
N LEU A 121 -3.36 2.28 -10.90
CA LEU A 121 -3.02 0.90 -11.23
C LEU A 121 -3.88 0.33 -12.36
N SER A 122 -5.13 0.77 -12.48
CA SER A 122 -6.00 0.37 -13.59
C SER A 122 -5.45 0.91 -14.91
N PHE A 123 -4.99 2.16 -14.95
CA PHE A 123 -4.30 2.73 -16.12
C PHE A 123 -3.02 1.97 -16.45
N VAL A 124 -2.17 1.69 -15.46
CA VAL A 124 -0.94 0.91 -15.66
C VAL A 124 -1.26 -0.48 -16.22
N PHE A 125 -2.30 -1.14 -15.70
CA PHE A 125 -2.72 -2.46 -16.16
C PHE A 125 -3.21 -2.46 -17.62
N LEU A 126 -4.05 -1.50 -17.98
CA LEU A 126 -4.58 -1.35 -19.34
C LEU A 126 -3.50 -0.98 -20.36
N MET A 127 -2.57 -0.10 -19.97
CA MET A 127 -1.53 0.39 -20.88
C MET A 127 -0.44 -0.66 -21.13
N PHE A 128 0.02 -1.36 -20.08
CA PHE A 128 1.22 -2.21 -20.17
C PHE A 128 0.94 -3.71 -20.25
N TYR A 129 -0.17 -4.21 -19.71
CA TYR A 129 -0.33 -5.66 -19.47
C TYR A 129 -1.43 -6.34 -20.27
N ARG A 130 -2.42 -5.61 -20.80
CA ARG A 130 -3.49 -6.21 -21.62
C ARG A 130 -4.21 -5.20 -22.52
N ARG A 131 -4.17 -5.46 -23.82
CA ARG A 131 -4.87 -4.70 -24.88
C ARG A 131 -6.14 -5.41 -25.37
N ASN A 132 -6.83 -6.17 -24.50
CA ASN A 132 -8.04 -6.90 -24.89
C ASN A 132 -9.25 -6.31 -24.16
N TRP A 133 -10.43 -6.37 -24.79
CA TRP A 133 -11.68 -5.81 -24.26
C TRP A 133 -12.05 -6.37 -22.88
N LEU A 134 -11.71 -7.64 -22.63
CA LEU A 134 -11.86 -8.28 -21.31
C LEU A 134 -11.10 -7.53 -20.20
N SER A 135 -9.94 -6.95 -20.50
CA SER A 135 -9.16 -6.19 -19.52
C SER A 135 -9.89 -4.94 -19.06
N PHE A 136 -10.54 -4.25 -20.00
CA PHE A 136 -11.35 -3.09 -19.71
C PHE A 136 -12.55 -3.47 -18.84
N PHE A 137 -13.20 -4.60 -19.14
CA PHE A 137 -14.30 -5.12 -18.33
C PHE A 137 -13.89 -5.38 -16.88
N TRP A 138 -12.68 -5.92 -16.65
CA TRP A 138 -12.17 -6.17 -15.29
C TRP A 138 -11.80 -4.89 -14.53
N THR A 139 -11.28 -3.86 -15.21
CA THR A 139 -10.87 -2.60 -14.55
C THR A 139 -11.99 -1.59 -14.40
N ALA A 140 -13.01 -1.63 -15.27
CA ALA A 140 -14.15 -0.72 -15.25
C ALA A 140 -14.84 -0.61 -13.88
N PRO A 141 -15.19 -1.71 -13.17
CA PRO A 141 -15.83 -1.60 -11.85
C PRO A 141 -14.93 -0.94 -10.82
N ILE A 142 -13.61 -1.17 -10.89
CA ILE A 142 -12.64 -0.56 -9.96
C ILE A 142 -12.56 0.94 -10.19
N ILE A 143 -12.47 1.37 -11.46
CA ILE A 143 -12.42 2.79 -11.83
C ILE A 143 -13.72 3.49 -11.43
N LEU A 144 -14.88 2.88 -11.71
CA LEU A 144 -16.18 3.45 -11.34
C LEU A 144 -16.34 3.59 -9.83
N MET A 145 -15.99 2.55 -9.06
CA MET A 145 -16.03 2.60 -7.59
C MET A 145 -15.05 3.61 -7.01
N SER A 146 -13.85 3.72 -7.62
CA SER A 146 -12.85 4.70 -7.21
C SER A 146 -13.23 6.13 -7.55
N ALA A 147 -13.98 6.36 -8.63
CA ALA A 147 -14.47 7.69 -9.00
C ALA A 147 -15.69 8.13 -8.17
N TYR A 148 -16.43 7.17 -7.60
CA TYR A 148 -17.56 7.44 -6.72
C TYR A 148 -17.13 7.86 -5.30
N MET A 149 -16.00 7.33 -4.81
CA MET A 149 -15.45 7.60 -3.48
C MET A 149 -14.49 8.77 -3.46
#